data_AF-A0A291RYM4-F1
#
_entry.id   AF-A0A291RYM4-F1
#
_cell.length_a   1.000
_cell.length_b   1.000
_cell.length_c   1.000
_cell.angle_alpha   90.00
_cell.angle_beta   90.00
_cell.angle_gamma   90.00
#
_symmetry.space_group_name_H-M   'P 1'
#
loop_
_entity.id
_entity.type
_entity.pdbx_description
1 polymer ?
#
loop_
_entity_poly.entity_id
_entity_poly.type
_entity_poly.pdbx_seq_one_letter_code
_entity_poly.pdbx_strand_id
1 'polypeptide(L)'
;MNNVIPIKSFADSRTAAVLARKDAEIAALKRENEILKAKTDNRKKLSPWDVQLIRRFWSTAGLTHQDLAEMFEVNRSTISRILNGTYHKGE
;
A
#
# COMPACT_ATOMS: atom_id res chain seq x y z
N MET A 1 -53.92 -5.20 -40.93
CA MET A 1 -52.46 -5.17 -41.19
C MET A 1 -51.82 -4.31 -40.11
N ASN A 2 -51.25 -4.91 -39.07
CA ASN A 2 -50.61 -4.18 -37.97
C ASN A 2 -49.09 -4.34 -38.08
N ASN A 3 -48.42 -3.29 -38.56
CA ASN A 3 -46.97 -3.22 -38.63
C ASN A 3 -46.45 -2.68 -37.29
N VAL A 4 -46.00 -3.57 -36.41
CA VAL A 4 -45.39 -3.21 -35.13
C VAL A 4 -43.89 -3.00 -35.35
N ILE A 5 -43.44 -1.75 -35.28
CA ILE A 5 -42.01 -1.40 -35.36
C ILE A 5 -41.33 -1.84 -34.04
N PRO A 6 -40.24 -2.63 -34.07
CA PRO A 6 -39.59 -3.08 -32.85
C PRO A 6 -38.81 -1.94 -32.19
N ILE A 7 -39.18 -1.61 -30.96
CA ILE A 7 -38.64 -0.51 -30.12
C ILE A 7 -37.22 -0.83 -29.57
N LYS A 8 -36.61 -1.96 -29.95
CA LYS A 8 -35.39 -2.51 -29.31
C LYS A 8 -34.09 -2.23 -30.09
N SER A 9 -33.78 -0.97 -30.46
CA SER A 9 -32.58 -0.69 -31.28
C SER A 9 -31.67 0.45 -30.79
N PHE A 10 -32.02 1.18 -29.73
CA PHE A 10 -31.20 2.35 -29.30
C PHE A 10 -30.64 2.25 -27.87
N ALA A 11 -31.12 1.32 -27.04
CA ALA A 11 -30.63 1.13 -25.67
C ALA A 11 -29.31 0.34 -25.61
N ASP A 12 -29.03 -0.50 -26.59
CA ASP A 12 -27.85 -1.38 -26.58
C ASP A 12 -26.53 -0.66 -26.84
N SER A 13 -26.49 0.36 -27.70
CA SER A 13 -25.21 1.02 -28.06
C SER A 13 -24.66 1.89 -26.94
N ARG A 14 -25.52 2.63 -26.23
CA ARG A 14 -25.13 3.46 -25.09
C ARG A 14 -24.68 2.60 -23.90
N THR A 15 -25.33 1.47 -23.70
CA THR A 15 -24.98 0.51 -22.65
C THR A 15 -23.67 -0.19 -22.98
N ALA A 16 -23.47 -0.61 -24.23
CA ALA A 16 -22.21 -1.19 -24.71
C ALA A 16 -21.04 -0.21 -24.59
N ALA A 17 -21.23 1.07 -24.92
CA ALA A 17 -20.19 2.09 -24.79
C ALA A 17 -19.80 2.34 -23.32
N VAL A 18 -20.78 2.35 -22.40
CA VAL A 18 -20.53 2.49 -20.96
C VAL A 18 -19.82 1.27 -20.40
N LEU A 19 -20.20 0.06 -20.83
CA LEU A 19 -19.55 -1.19 -20.44
C LEU A 19 -18.09 -1.21 -20.93
N ALA A 20 -17.85 -0.91 -22.20
CA ALA A 20 -16.50 -0.84 -22.76
C ALA A 20 -15.59 0.16 -22.03
N ARG A 21 -16.15 1.32 -21.64
CA ARG A 21 -15.42 2.30 -20.83
C ARG A 21 -15.08 1.77 -19.43
N LYS A 22 -16.03 1.09 -18.78
CA LYS A 22 -15.81 0.48 -17.46
C LYS A 22 -14.79 -0.65 -17.51
N ASP A 23 -14.83 -1.47 -18.56
CA ASP A 23 -13.87 -2.56 -18.74
C ASP A 23 -12.45 -2.03 -18.97
N ALA A 24 -12.31 -0.96 -19.74
CA ALA A 24 -11.03 -0.28 -19.93
C ALA A 24 -10.49 0.30 -18.60
N GLU A 25 -11.35 0.92 -17.79
CA GLU A 25 -10.99 1.46 -16.48
C GLU A 25 -10.58 0.36 -15.51
N ILE A 26 -11.34 -0.74 -15.43
CA ILE A 26 -11.02 -1.90 -14.60
C ILE A 26 -9.68 -2.51 -15.02
N ALA A 27 -9.41 -2.61 -16.32
CA ALA A 27 -8.14 -3.11 -16.83
C ALA A 27 -6.95 -2.18 -16.50
N ALA A 28 -7.17 -0.86 -16.50
CA ALA A 28 -6.15 0.11 -16.07
C ALA A 28 -5.87 0.00 -14.56
N LEU A 29 -6.92 0.01 -13.74
CA LEU A 29 -6.82 -0.09 -12.28
C LEU A 29 -6.23 -1.43 -11.81
N LYS A 30 -6.51 -2.53 -12.51
CA LYS A 30 -5.90 -3.84 -12.22
C LYS A 30 -4.39 -3.81 -12.47
N ARG A 31 -3.95 -3.26 -13.61
CA ARG A 31 -2.51 -3.12 -13.93
C ARG A 31 -1.79 -2.23 -12.92
N GLU A 32 -2.38 -1.11 -12.54
CA GLU A 32 -1.82 -0.23 -11.52
C GLU A 32 -1.71 -0.94 -10.17
N ASN A 33 -2.76 -1.65 -9.75
CA ASN A 33 -2.71 -2.45 -8.52
C ASN A 33 -1.63 -3.52 -8.56
N GLU A 34 -1.43 -4.19 -9.69
CA GLU A 34 -0.35 -5.17 -9.86
C GLU A 34 1.03 -4.53 -9.73
N ILE A 35 1.24 -3.36 -10.32
CA ILE A 35 2.49 -2.59 -10.20
C ILE A 35 2.71 -2.14 -8.75
N LEU A 36 1.68 -1.63 -8.08
CA LEU A 36 1.75 -1.20 -6.69
C LEU A 36 1.98 -2.39 -5.73
N LYS A 37 1.32 -3.53 -5.99
CA LYS A 37 1.56 -4.77 -5.24
C LYS A 37 2.96 -5.30 -5.49
N ALA A 38 3.53 -5.14 -6.70
CA ALA A 38 4.90 -5.52 -7.00
C ALA A 38 5.93 -4.65 -6.26
N LYS A 39 5.58 -3.42 -5.87
CA LYS A 39 6.36 -2.58 -4.94
C LYS A 39 6.18 -3.08 -3.50
N THR A 40 6.63 -4.30 -3.22
CA THR A 40 6.45 -4.97 -1.92
C THR A 40 7.36 -4.47 -0.80
N ASP A 41 8.28 -3.53 -1.06
CA ASP A 41 9.15 -2.96 -0.03
C ASP A 41 8.95 -1.45 0.17
N ASN A 42 7.74 -1.08 0.63
CA ASN A 42 7.44 0.27 1.14
C ASN A 42 7.85 0.44 2.61
N ARG A 43 8.71 -0.43 3.15
CA ARG A 43 9.16 -0.28 4.53
C ARG A 43 10.06 0.96 4.60
N LYS A 44 9.68 1.91 5.45
CA LYS A 44 10.54 3.05 5.83
C LYS A 44 11.87 2.47 6.33
N LYS A 45 12.95 2.67 5.55
CA LYS A 45 14.29 2.28 5.97
C LYS A 45 14.74 3.31 7.00
N LEU A 46 14.90 2.89 8.26
CA LEU A 46 15.46 3.75 9.29
C LEU A 46 16.91 4.04 8.94
N SER A 47 17.30 5.31 9.02
CA SER A 47 18.67 5.73 8.80
C SER A 47 19.58 5.21 9.93
N PRO A 48 20.90 5.11 9.72
CA PRO A 48 21.83 4.77 10.79
C PRO A 48 21.74 5.73 11.99
N TRP A 49 21.36 6.99 11.75
CA TRP A 49 21.12 7.97 12.80
C TRP A 49 19.87 7.64 13.62
N ASP A 50 18.76 7.29 12.98
CA ASP A 50 17.52 6.90 13.67
C ASP A 50 17.75 5.68 14.57
N VAL A 51 18.53 4.70 14.08
CA VAL A 51 18.91 3.51 14.84
C VAL A 51 19.70 3.89 16.10
N GLN A 52 20.64 4.83 16.01
CA GLN A 52 21.39 5.33 17.16
C GLN A 52 20.48 6.08 18.15
N LEU A 53 19.56 6.89 17.63
CA LEU A 53 18.61 7.65 18.44
C LEU A 53 17.67 6.71 19.23
N ILE A 54 17.16 5.66 18.58
CA ILE A 54 16.35 4.61 19.22
C ILE A 54 17.12 3.97 20.38
N ARG A 55 18.38 3.59 20.16
CA ARG A 55 19.23 2.98 21.19
C ARG A 55 19.48 3.92 22.38
N ARG A 56 19.68 5.21 22.09
CA ARG A 56 19.86 6.23 23.12
C ARG A 56 18.60 6.43 23.93
N PHE A 57 17.44 6.59 23.29
CA PHE A 57 16.18 6.77 24.00
C PHE A 57 15.80 5.56 24.85
N TRP A 58 16.06 4.35 24.36
CA TRP A 58 15.90 3.14 25.15
C TRP A 58 16.77 3.14 26.42
N SER A 59 18.04 3.57 26.33
CA SER A 59 18.95 3.54 27.47
C SER A 59 18.80 4.71 28.45
N THR A 60 18.34 5.89 27.99
CA THR A 60 18.33 7.11 28.82
C THR A 60 16.95 7.59 29.21
N ALA A 61 15.92 7.33 28.41
CA ALA A 61 14.60 7.94 28.59
C ALA A 61 13.55 6.97 29.18
N GLY A 62 13.89 5.71 29.40
CA GLY A 62 12.97 4.72 29.97
C GLY A 62 11.75 4.41 29.09
N LEU A 63 11.82 4.74 27.79
CA LEU A 63 10.73 4.50 26.85
C LEU A 63 10.54 3.02 26.60
N THR A 64 9.29 2.58 26.46
CA THR A 64 8.99 1.18 26.12
C THR A 64 9.23 0.91 24.62
N HIS A 65 9.26 -0.37 24.24
CA HIS A 65 9.31 -0.73 22.81
C HIS A 65 8.10 -0.19 22.02
N GLN A 66 6.96 0.02 22.68
CA GLN A 66 5.75 0.53 22.04
C GLN A 66 5.88 2.03 21.77
N ASP A 67 6.37 2.80 22.76
CA ASP A 67 6.58 4.25 22.60
C ASP A 67 7.58 4.55 21.48
N LEU A 68 8.66 3.77 21.39
CA LEU A 68 9.65 3.89 20.32
C LEU A 68 9.06 3.51 18.94
N ALA A 69 8.17 2.52 18.89
CA ALA A 69 7.51 2.11 17.65
C ALA A 69 6.61 3.23 17.12
N GLU A 70 5.86 3.87 18.00
CA GLU A 70 4.99 5.01 17.67
C GLU A 70 5.81 6.23 17.24
N MET A 71 6.85 6.58 18.00
CA MET A 71 7.69 7.76 17.72
C MET A 71 8.43 7.70 16.37
N PHE A 72 8.84 6.50 15.95
CA PHE A 72 9.56 6.31 14.69
C PHE A 72 8.66 5.77 13.55
N GLU A 73 7.37 5.58 13.81
CA GLU A 73 6.39 5.01 12.87
C GLU A 73 6.84 3.66 12.29
N VAL A 74 7.34 2.77 13.14
CA VAL A 74 7.78 1.42 12.76
C VAL A 74 7.09 0.36 13.61
N ASN A 75 7.09 -0.89 13.15
CA ASN A 75 6.55 -1.99 13.94
C ASN A 75 7.42 -2.22 15.19
N ARG A 76 6.80 -2.56 16.33
CA ARG A 76 7.48 -3.00 17.55
C ARG A 76 8.52 -4.10 17.32
N SER A 77 8.27 -4.99 16.35
CA SER A 77 9.24 -6.01 15.93
C SER A 77 10.54 -5.42 15.36
N THR A 78 10.44 -4.31 14.63
CA THR A 78 11.58 -3.56 14.09
C THR A 78 12.41 -2.95 15.22
N ILE A 79 11.76 -2.35 16.22
CA ILE A 79 12.43 -1.85 17.43
C ILE A 79 13.18 -2.99 18.14
N SER A 80 12.52 -4.13 18.34
CA SER A 80 13.18 -5.30 18.95
C SER A 80 14.41 -5.76 18.14
N ARG A 81 14.34 -5.82 16.81
CA ARG A 81 15.50 -6.16 15.96
C ARG A 81 16.64 -5.15 16.09
N ILE A 82 16.32 -3.85 16.19
CA ILE A 82 17.30 -2.76 16.36
C ILE A 82 18.03 -2.89 17.68
N LEU A 83 17.29 -3.07 18.77
CA LEU A 83 17.83 -3.19 20.12
C LEU A 83 18.64 -4.49 20.28
N ASN A 84 18.21 -5.58 19.65
CA ASN A 84 18.94 -6.85 19.62
C ASN A 84 20.12 -6.87 18.63
N GLY A 85 20.36 -5.78 17.88
CA GLY A 85 21.49 -5.67 16.95
C GLY A 85 21.40 -6.52 15.68
N THR A 86 20.19 -6.93 15.29
CA THR A 86 19.95 -7.75 14.07
C THR A 86 19.45 -6.94 12.89
N TYR A 87 19.10 -5.67 13.10
CA TYR A 87 18.74 -4.72 12.05
C TYR A 87 20.01 -4.17 11.38
N HIS A 88 20.08 -4.20 10.03
CA HIS A 88 21.24 -3.81 9.20
C HIS A 88 22.52 -4.65 9.36
N LYS A 89 22.44 -5.91 9.81
CA LYS A 89 23.62 -6.78 9.97
C LYS A 89 24.22 -7.31 8.65
N GLY A 90 23.92 -6.69 7.52
CA GLY A 90 24.22 -7.21 6.18
C GLY A 90 24.72 -6.17 5.16
N GLU A 91 25.19 -5.01 5.62
CA GLU A 91 25.99 -4.06 4.83
C GLU A 91 27.44 -4.03 5.34
#